data_AF-A0A951YG90-F1
#
_entry.id   AF-A0A951YG90-F1
#
_cell.length_a   1.000
_cell.length_b   1.000
_cell.length_c   1.000
_cell.angle_alpha   90.00
_cell.angle_beta   90.00
_cell.angle_gamma   90.00
#
_symmetry.space_group_name_H-M   'P 1'
#
loop_
_entity.id
_entity.type
_entity.pdbx_description
1 polymer ?
#
loop_
_entity_poly.entity_id
_entity_poly.type
_entity_poly.pdbx_seq_one_letter_code
_entity_poly.pdbx_strand_id
1 'polypeptide(L)'
;MYFNLECPGCVSRGIPFIKRVAAESEGRVRTMLVHTAYGHRTLDREQVVPTLLRFVTDYARVGMPVALDLTGELARAWGVEGTPHWFVFDGAGRLRRSLFGSQDNARTRLEYLLEELTGGSADAPTGGDGY
;
A
#
# COMPACT_ATOMS: atom_id res chain seq x y z
N MET A 1 2.07 -0.26 0.88
CA MET A 1 1.46 -0.30 2.22
C MET A 1 2.46 -0.92 3.20
N TYR A 2 2.72 -0.27 4.33
CA TYR A 2 3.41 -0.87 5.46
C TYR A 2 2.46 -1.78 6.23
N PHE A 3 2.91 -2.99 6.56
CA PHE A 3 2.11 -3.99 7.26
C PHE A 3 2.96 -4.84 8.20
N ASN A 4 2.30 -5.61 9.06
CA ASN A 4 2.92 -6.66 9.87
C ASN A 4 1.97 -7.87 9.94
N LEU A 5 2.52 -9.06 10.14
CA LEU A 5 1.75 -10.31 10.24
C LEU A 5 0.91 -10.39 11.54
N GLU A 6 1.35 -9.74 12.61
CA GLU A 6 0.66 -9.68 13.91
C GLU A 6 -0.43 -8.58 13.95
N CYS A 7 -0.65 -7.85 12.85
CA CYS A 7 -1.63 -6.77 12.73
C CYS A 7 -2.96 -7.26 12.11
N PRO A 8 -4.06 -7.38 12.88
CA PRO A 8 -5.33 -7.90 12.35
C PRO A 8 -5.92 -7.03 11.25
N GLY A 9 -5.81 -5.70 11.36
CA GLY A 9 -6.27 -4.77 10.33
C GLY A 9 -5.49 -4.90 9.01
N CYS A 10 -4.23 -5.30 9.09
CA CYS A 10 -3.40 -5.55 7.92
C CYS A 10 -3.83 -6.83 7.20
N VAL A 11 -3.94 -7.93 7.95
CA VAL A 11 -4.26 -9.25 7.39
C VAL A 11 -5.70 -9.35 6.91
N SER A 12 -6.66 -8.88 7.70
CA SER A 12 -8.10 -9.04 7.41
C SER A 12 -8.68 -7.99 6.47
N ARG A 13 -8.08 -6.79 6.37
CA ARG A 13 -8.64 -5.67 5.60
C ARG A 13 -7.65 -5.07 4.61
N GLY A 14 -6.44 -4.73 5.07
CA GLY A 14 -5.44 -4.04 4.24
C GLY A 14 -4.96 -4.87 3.04
N ILE A 15 -4.57 -6.12 3.27
CA ILE A 15 -4.08 -7.00 2.20
C ILE A 15 -5.19 -7.35 1.19
N PRO A 16 -6.41 -7.75 1.61
CA PRO A 16 -7.52 -7.91 0.68
C PRO A 16 -7.80 -6.65 -0.15
N PHE A 17 -7.73 -5.47 0.47
CA PHE A 17 -7.94 -4.21 -0.23
C PHE A 17 -6.87 -3.95 -1.31
N ILE A 18 -5.58 -3.97 -0.96
CA ILE A 18 -4.53 -3.66 -1.94
C ILE A 18 -4.46 -4.70 -3.07
N LYS A 19 -4.84 -5.96 -2.80
CA LYS A 19 -5.00 -6.98 -3.84
C LYS A 19 -6.11 -6.63 -4.82
N ARG A 20 -7.25 -6.17 -4.32
CA ARG A 20 -8.36 -5.71 -5.18
C ARG A 20 -7.93 -4.49 -6.01
N VAL A 21 -7.27 -3.50 -5.40
CA VAL A 21 -6.70 -2.35 -6.12
C VAL A 21 -5.76 -2.80 -7.24
N ALA A 22 -4.86 -3.76 -6.96
CA ALA A 22 -3.92 -4.27 -7.95
C ALA A 22 -4.63 -4.93 -9.14
N ALA A 23 -5.71 -5.69 -8.89
CA ALA A 23 -6.50 -6.35 -9.93
C ALA A 23 -7.35 -5.36 -10.76
N GLU A 24 -8.02 -4.41 -10.10
CA GLU A 24 -8.92 -3.46 -10.76
C GLU A 24 -8.16 -2.36 -11.52
N SER A 25 -6.92 -2.09 -11.13
CA SER A 25 -6.08 -1.03 -11.68
C SER A 25 -4.86 -1.56 -12.43
N GLU A 26 -4.94 -2.79 -12.94
CA GLU A 26 -3.88 -3.40 -13.73
C GLU A 26 -3.42 -2.46 -14.87
N GLY A 27 -2.10 -2.32 -15.03
CA GLY A 27 -1.49 -1.39 -15.99
C GLY A 27 -1.51 0.09 -15.60
N ARG A 28 -2.34 0.51 -14.64
CA ARG A 28 -2.48 1.92 -14.20
C ARG A 28 -1.85 2.21 -12.85
N VAL A 29 -1.94 1.26 -11.92
CA VAL A 29 -1.43 1.40 -10.55
C VAL A 29 -0.44 0.27 -10.25
N ARG A 30 0.71 0.64 -9.67
CA ARG A 30 1.67 -0.33 -9.12
C ARG A 30 1.48 -0.42 -7.61
N THR A 31 1.40 -1.64 -7.09
CA THR A 31 1.23 -1.90 -5.67
C THR A 31 2.47 -2.57 -5.09
N MET A 32 2.74 -2.32 -3.81
CA MET A 32 3.85 -2.92 -3.07
C MET A 32 3.49 -3.02 -1.58
N LEU A 33 3.99 -4.07 -0.94
CA LEU A 33 3.95 -4.23 0.49
C LEU A 33 5.34 -4.02 1.12
N VAL A 34 5.36 -3.49 2.33
CA VAL A 34 6.56 -3.40 3.17
C VAL A 34 6.23 -4.03 4.52
N HIS A 35 6.75 -5.23 4.78
CA HIS A 35 6.62 -5.84 6.10
C HIS A 35 7.58 -5.13 7.06
N THR A 36 7.07 -4.49 8.11
CA THR A 36 7.90 -3.74 9.07
C THR A 36 7.77 -4.27 10.49
N ALA A 37 8.88 -4.28 11.23
CA ALA A 37 8.88 -4.53 12.68
C ALA A 37 8.46 -3.29 13.50
N TYR A 38 8.32 -2.11 12.89
CA TYR A 38 7.97 -0.89 13.61
C TYR A 38 6.58 -0.99 14.27
N GLY A 39 6.53 -0.75 15.59
CA GLY A 39 5.30 -0.89 16.38
C GLY A 39 4.94 -2.35 16.73
N HIS A 40 5.81 -3.31 16.44
CA HIS A 40 5.63 -4.74 16.69
C HIS A 40 6.87 -5.34 17.35
N ARG A 41 6.80 -6.62 17.76
CA ARG A 41 7.96 -7.34 18.26
C ARG A 41 9.03 -7.44 17.17
N THR A 42 10.25 -7.03 17.50
CA THR A 42 11.41 -7.24 16.64
C THR A 42 11.86 -8.70 16.73
N LEU A 43 12.05 -9.32 15.58
CA LEU A 43 12.47 -10.70 15.42
C LEU A 43 13.61 -10.73 14.41
N ASP A 44 14.51 -11.69 14.56
CA ASP A 44 15.61 -11.86 13.62
C ASP A 44 15.11 -12.38 12.27
N ARG A 45 15.93 -12.22 11.23
CA ARG A 45 15.55 -12.52 9.85
C ARG A 45 15.10 -13.96 9.68
N GLU A 46 15.78 -14.89 10.33
CA GLU A 46 15.55 -16.33 10.30
C GLU A 46 14.19 -16.69 10.89
N GLN A 47 13.65 -15.86 11.79
CA GLN A 47 12.35 -16.06 12.41
C GLN A 47 11.21 -15.44 11.57
N VAL A 48 11.45 -14.27 10.97
CA VAL A 48 10.43 -13.54 10.20
C VAL A 48 10.24 -14.12 8.81
N VAL A 49 11.33 -14.36 8.08
CA VAL A 49 11.28 -14.68 6.64
C VAL A 49 10.45 -15.93 6.34
N PRO A 50 10.59 -17.06 7.05
CA PRO A 50 9.81 -18.27 6.73
C PRO A 50 8.30 -18.03 6.88
N THR A 51 7.89 -17.39 7.98
CA THR A 51 6.47 -17.08 8.25
C THR A 51 5.93 -16.07 7.23
N LEU A 52 6.72 -15.03 6.92
CA LEU A 52 6.36 -14.04 5.91
C LEU A 52 6.19 -14.68 4.53
N LEU A 53 7.14 -15.52 4.11
CA LEU A 53 7.07 -16.24 2.83
C LEU A 53 5.82 -17.12 2.76
N ARG A 54 5.61 -17.99 3.74
CA ARG A 54 4.40 -18.85 3.79
C ARG A 54 3.11 -18.03 3.75
N PHE A 55 3.08 -16.90 4.46
CA PHE A 55 1.93 -16.03 4.44
C PHE A 55 1.70 -15.43 3.04
N VAL A 56 2.74 -14.89 2.39
CA VAL A 56 2.57 -14.23 1.09
C VAL A 56 2.35 -15.21 -0.06
N THR A 57 2.97 -16.41 -0.03
CA THR A 57 2.83 -17.41 -1.10
C THR A 57 1.56 -18.24 -0.95
N ASP A 58 1.28 -18.75 0.26
CA ASP A 58 0.31 -19.83 0.42
C ASP A 58 -1.02 -19.30 0.94
N TYR A 59 -0.98 -18.47 1.99
CA TYR A 59 -2.17 -17.99 2.68
C TYR A 59 -2.82 -16.81 1.95
N ALA A 60 -2.09 -15.70 1.83
CA ALA A 60 -2.60 -14.47 1.24
C ALA A 60 -2.47 -14.46 -0.29
N ARG A 61 -1.60 -15.28 -0.87
CA ARG A 61 -1.33 -15.35 -2.33
C ARG A 61 -1.14 -13.95 -2.93
N VAL A 62 -0.13 -13.26 -2.43
CA VAL A 62 0.22 -11.90 -2.80
C VAL A 62 1.02 -11.93 -4.10
N GLY A 63 0.48 -11.28 -5.14
CA GLY A 63 1.13 -11.20 -6.47
C GLY A 63 2.00 -9.96 -6.68
N MET A 64 2.11 -9.06 -5.68
CA MET A 64 2.90 -7.84 -5.76
C MET A 64 4.21 -7.96 -4.95
N PRO A 65 5.23 -7.13 -5.23
CA PRO A 65 6.48 -7.15 -4.47
C PRO A 65 6.26 -6.91 -2.97
N VAL A 66 7.06 -7.60 -2.16
CA VAL A 66 7.08 -7.48 -0.70
C VAL A 66 8.50 -7.19 -0.23
N ALA A 67 8.71 -6.00 0.33
CA ALA A 67 9.96 -5.64 1.00
C ALA A 67 9.92 -6.04 2.48
N LEU A 68 11.11 -6.25 3.06
CA LEU A 68 11.29 -6.52 4.48
C LEU A 68 12.06 -5.36 5.14
N ASP A 69 11.36 -4.61 5.98
CA ASP A 69 11.92 -3.62 6.90
C ASP A 69 12.10 -4.27 8.28
N LEU A 70 13.21 -5.00 8.43
CA LEU A 70 13.47 -5.87 9.57
C LEU A 70 13.58 -5.12 10.90
N THR A 71 14.18 -3.92 10.89
CA THR A 71 14.47 -3.12 12.09
C THR A 71 13.42 -2.04 12.36
N GLY A 72 12.54 -1.77 11.38
CA GLY A 72 11.60 -0.66 11.43
C GLY A 72 12.22 0.70 11.09
N GLU A 73 13.49 0.74 10.69
CA GLU A 73 14.18 1.99 10.34
C GLU A 73 13.58 2.67 9.12
N LEU A 74 13.16 1.89 8.12
CA LEU A 74 12.53 2.45 6.93
C LEU A 74 11.17 3.07 7.31
N ALA A 75 10.36 2.38 8.10
CA ALA A 75 9.10 2.93 8.61
C ALA A 75 9.31 4.23 9.41
N ARG A 76 10.34 4.30 10.27
CA ARG A 76 10.69 5.52 11.01
C ARG A 76 11.09 6.67 10.08
N ALA A 77 11.95 6.39 9.10
CA ALA A 77 12.42 7.40 8.14
C ALA A 77 11.27 8.01 7.32
N TRP A 78 10.20 7.25 7.10
CA TRP A 78 8.99 7.68 6.39
C TRP A 78 7.89 8.25 7.29
N GLY A 79 8.12 8.36 8.60
CA GLY A 79 7.12 8.90 9.53
C GLY A 79 5.89 8.00 9.69
N VAL A 80 6.03 6.69 9.57
CA VAL A 80 4.93 5.74 9.77
C VAL A 80 4.44 5.80 11.22
N GLU A 81 3.14 6.00 11.41
CA GLU A 81 2.51 6.08 12.73
C GLU A 81 2.13 4.70 13.31
N GLY A 82 2.11 3.66 12.47
CA GLY A 82 1.71 2.30 12.82
C GLY A 82 1.29 1.52 11.57
N THR A 83 0.79 0.30 11.72
CA THR A 83 0.32 -0.52 10.59
C THR A 83 -1.18 -0.81 10.64
N PRO A 84 -1.89 -0.85 9.50
CA PRO A 84 -1.37 -0.59 8.16
C PRO A 84 -1.18 0.91 7.92
N HIS A 85 -0.15 1.27 7.14
CA HIS A 85 0.07 2.63 6.67
C HIS A 85 0.19 2.65 5.15
N TRP A 86 -0.45 3.63 4.53
CA TRP A 86 -0.52 3.78 3.08
C TRP A 86 0.25 5.01 2.64
N PHE A 87 1.12 4.81 1.67
CA PHE A 87 1.71 5.89 0.90
C PHE A 87 1.21 5.74 -0.53
N VAL A 88 0.72 6.83 -1.10
CA VAL A 88 0.30 6.88 -2.51
C VAL A 88 1.13 7.91 -3.22
N PHE A 89 1.76 7.49 -4.31
CA PHE A 89 2.61 8.31 -5.16
C PHE A 89 1.93 8.51 -6.51
N ASP A 90 2.14 9.67 -7.14
CA ASP A 90 1.73 9.89 -8.53
C ASP A 90 2.74 9.30 -9.54
N GLY A 91 2.43 9.41 -10.83
CA GLY A 91 3.29 8.90 -11.90
C GLY A 91 4.66 9.59 -12.01
N ALA A 92 4.85 10.75 -11.36
CA ALA A 92 6.13 11.45 -11.27
C ALA A 92 6.91 11.08 -10.00
N GLY A 93 6.39 10.14 -9.19
CA GLY A 93 7.00 9.70 -7.94
C GLY A 93 6.81 10.65 -6.77
N ARG A 94 5.90 11.64 -6.85
CA ARG A 94 5.63 12.56 -5.74
C ARG A 94 4.65 11.93 -4.77
N LEU A 95 4.92 12.05 -3.47
CA LEU A 95 4.01 11.59 -2.43
C LEU A 95 2.74 12.45 -2.44
N ARG A 96 1.58 11.83 -2.70
CA ARG A 96 0.28 12.49 -2.72
C ARG A 96 -0.46 12.36 -1.40
N ARG A 97 -0.37 11.21 -0.74
CA ARG A 97 -1.00 10.97 0.58
C ARG A 97 -0.19 9.99 1.43
N SER A 98 -0.19 10.26 2.73
CA SER A 98 0.21 9.38 3.82
C SER A 98 -1.03 9.12 4.69
N LEU A 99 -1.45 7.87 4.85
CA LEU A 99 -2.69 7.53 5.54
C LEU A 99 -2.46 6.34 6.49
N PHE A 100 -2.73 6.54 7.78
CA PHE A 100 -2.70 5.48 8.77
C PHE A 100 -4.08 4.81 8.91
N GLY A 101 -4.10 3.47 9.01
CA GLY A 101 -5.27 2.68 9.35
C GLY A 101 -5.86 1.85 8.20
N SER A 102 -6.83 1.00 8.55
CA SER A 102 -7.57 0.10 7.63
C SER A 102 -9.09 0.20 7.77
N GLN A 103 -9.57 1.23 8.46
CA GLN A 103 -11.01 1.44 8.65
C GLN A 103 -11.61 2.06 7.39
N ASP A 104 -12.94 1.99 7.27
CA ASP A 104 -13.67 2.38 6.05
C ASP A 104 -13.29 3.79 5.57
N ASN A 105 -13.17 4.76 6.49
CA ASN A 105 -12.74 6.12 6.13
C ASN A 105 -11.37 6.18 5.44
N ALA A 106 -10.38 5.39 5.88
CA ALA A 106 -9.06 5.36 5.26
C ALA A 106 -9.12 4.71 3.87
N ARG A 107 -9.90 3.64 3.74
CA ARG A 107 -10.12 2.93 2.48
C ARG A 107 -10.82 3.81 1.45
N THR A 108 -11.94 4.43 1.82
CA THR A 108 -12.71 5.32 0.94
C THR A 108 -11.85 6.49 0.44
N ARG A 109 -11.04 7.09 1.31
CA ARG A 109 -10.08 8.14 0.92
C ARG A 109 -9.03 7.65 -0.08
N LEU A 110 -8.59 6.40 0.03
CA LEU A 110 -7.65 5.80 -0.92
C LEU A 110 -8.32 5.51 -2.27
N GLU A 111 -9.54 4.98 -2.27
CA GLU A 111 -10.31 4.70 -3.48
C GLU A 111 -10.52 5.99 -4.29
N TYR A 112 -11.02 7.07 -3.67
CA TYR A 112 -11.19 8.36 -4.36
C TYR A 112 -9.89 8.96 -4.89
N LEU A 113 -8.79 8.85 -4.13
CA LEU A 113 -7.49 9.36 -4.58
C LEU A 113 -6.98 8.58 -5.79
N LEU A 114 -7.13 7.25 -5.80
CA LEU A 114 -6.72 6.43 -6.92
C LEU A 114 -7.57 6.73 -8.17
N GLU A 115 -8.86 6.97 -8.01
CA GLU A 115 -9.72 7.44 -9.08
C GLU A 115 -9.27 8.80 -9.63
N GLU A 116 -8.96 9.79 -8.76
CA GLU A 116 -8.43 11.09 -9.17
C GLU A 116 -7.13 10.93 -9.98
N LEU A 117 -6.20 10.12 -9.49
CA LEU A 117 -4.87 9.95 -10.10
C LEU A 117 -4.89 9.11 -11.38
N THR A 118 -5.87 8.21 -11.54
CA THR A 118 -5.95 7.31 -12.70
C THR A 118 -7.01 7.72 -13.72
N GLY A 119 -7.99 8.53 -13.32
CA GLY A 119 -9.04 9.08 -14.18
C GLY A 119 -8.65 10.38 -14.88
N GLY A 120 -7.63 11.10 -14.39
CA GLY A 120 -7.15 12.37 -14.94
C GLY A 120 -6.37 12.28 -16.27
N SER A 121 -6.64 11.28 -17.12
CA SER A 121 -6.03 11.15 -18.46
C SER A 121 -7.06 10.96 -19.59
N ALA A 122 -8.30 11.40 -19.37
CA ALA A 122 -9.28 11.64 -20.44
C ALA A 122 -9.70 13.11 -20.41
N ASP A 123 -9.48 13.79 -21.55
CA ASP A 123 -9.86 15.17 -21.88
C ASP A 123 -9.26 16.32 -21.05
N ALA A 124 -8.11 16.81 -21.50
CA ALA A 124 -7.96 18.27 -21.58
C ALA A 124 -8.90 18.74 -22.71
N PRO A 125 -9.86 19.65 -22.46
CA PRO A 125 -10.65 20.21 -23.53
C PRO A 125 -9.69 20.94 -24.46
N THR A 126 -9.56 20.47 -25.70
CA THR A 126 -9.05 21.31 -26.78
C THR A 126 -9.98 22.51 -26.82
N GLY A 127 -9.46 23.66 -26.38
CA GLY A 127 -10.15 24.93 -26.45
C GLY A 127 -10.81 25.05 -27.81
N GLY A 128 -12.14 25.14 -27.79
CA GLY A 128 -12.89 25.55 -28.95
C GLY A 128 -12.61 27.02 -29.15
N ASP A 129 -11.77 27.32 -30.13
CA ASP A 129 -11.58 28.67 -30.64
C ASP A 129 -12.77 28.96 -31.56
N GLY A 130 -13.90 29.30 -30.94
CA GLY A 130 -15.01 29.94 -31.63
C GLY A 130 -14.80 31.45 -31.64
N TYR A 131 -14.24 31.98 -32.73
CA TYR A 131 -14.73 33.18 -33.43
C TYR A 131 -14.11 33.23 -34.84
#